data_AF-A0A0F0HK40-F1
#
_entry.id   AF-A0A0F0HK40-F1
#
_cell.length_a   1.000
_cell.length_b   1.000
_cell.length_c   1.000
_cell.angle_alpha   90.00
_cell.angle_beta   90.00
_cell.angle_gamma   90.00
#
_symmetry.space_group_name_H-M   'P 1'
#
loop_
_entity.id
_entity.type
_entity.pdbx_description
1 polymer ?
#
loop_
_entity_poly.entity_id
_entity_poly.type
_entity_poly.pdbx_seq_one_letter_code
_entity_poly.pdbx_strand_id
1 'polypeptide(L)'
;RKNCQLNLDVHVPQGFTYAIAAADYRGFAHLERGASGTEKANYYFQGSPQTSSLSHQFTGSLDDGWQATDTVDVAALVYAPCGEERNFNINTELRVSAGTSDPSRTTSFMTMDSTDGSINTVYHLAWKQCP
;
A
#
# COMPACT_ATOMS: atom_id res chain seq x y z
N ARG A 1 3.57 -3.32 14.59
CA ARG A 1 3.79 -3.50 13.12
C ARG A 1 3.00 -4.73 12.66
N LYS A 2 2.23 -4.60 11.60
CA LYS A 2 1.57 -5.70 10.88
C LYS A 2 1.90 -5.58 9.40
N ASN A 3 2.09 -6.71 8.74
CA ASN A 3 2.55 -6.78 7.38
C ASN A 3 1.68 -7.74 6.59
N CYS A 4 1.37 -7.39 5.34
CA CYS A 4 0.61 -8.20 4.42
C CYS A 4 1.36 -8.27 3.09
N GLN A 5 1.62 -9.50 2.64
CA GLN A 5 2.19 -9.76 1.32
C GLN A 5 1.08 -10.30 0.43
N LEU A 6 0.76 -9.55 -0.62
CA LEU A 6 -0.13 -9.96 -1.69
C LEU A 6 0.72 -10.36 -2.91
N ASN A 7 0.37 -11.49 -3.51
CA ASN A 7 0.93 -11.95 -4.77
C ASN A 7 -0.23 -12.05 -5.76
N LEU A 8 -0.13 -11.31 -6.85
CA LEU A 8 -1.13 -11.22 -7.89
C LEU A 8 -0.61 -11.87 -9.16
N ASP A 9 -1.38 -12.84 -9.64
CA ASP A 9 -1.24 -13.42 -10.97
C ASP A 9 -2.22 -12.71 -11.92
N VAL A 10 -1.69 -11.75 -12.68
CA VAL A 10 -2.49 -10.86 -13.53
C VAL A 10 -2.40 -11.33 -14.98
N HIS A 11 -3.53 -11.82 -15.48
CA HIS A 11 -3.67 -12.22 -16.88
C HIS A 11 -4.00 -11.00 -17.73
N VAL A 12 -3.12 -10.67 -18.67
CA VAL A 12 -3.31 -9.55 -19.60
C VAL A 12 -3.58 -10.04 -21.02
N PRO A 13 -4.42 -9.34 -21.81
CA PRO A 13 -4.64 -9.69 -23.21
C PRO A 13 -3.33 -9.71 -24.01
N GLN A 14 -3.27 -10.58 -25.02
CA GLN A 14 -2.12 -10.67 -25.90
C GLN A 14 -1.77 -9.30 -26.51
N GLY A 15 -0.49 -8.95 -26.49
CA GLY A 15 0.00 -7.67 -27.00
C GLY A 15 -0.05 -6.51 -26.00
N PHE A 16 -0.38 -6.76 -24.72
CA PHE A 16 -0.35 -5.75 -23.66
C PHE A 16 0.55 -6.15 -22.49
N THR A 17 1.03 -5.13 -21.79
CA THR A 17 1.66 -5.22 -20.46
C THR A 17 0.99 -4.21 -19.53
N TYR A 18 1.24 -4.35 -18.24
CA TYR A 18 0.66 -3.53 -17.18
C TYR A 18 1.70 -3.04 -16.18
N ALA A 19 1.35 -1.97 -15.48
CA ALA A 19 2.02 -1.44 -14.30
C ALA A 19 0.96 -1.00 -13.27
N ILE A 20 1.31 -0.91 -11.99
CA ILE A 20 0.49 -0.21 -11.01
C ILE A 20 0.77 1.28 -11.09
N ALA A 21 -0.28 2.05 -11.40
CA ALA A 21 -0.26 3.50 -11.41
C ALA A 21 -0.63 4.09 -10.06
N ALA A 22 -1.58 3.49 -9.36
CA ALA A 22 -1.99 3.95 -8.05
C ALA A 22 -2.59 2.84 -7.19
N ALA A 23 -2.61 3.06 -5.88
CA ALA A 23 -3.35 2.22 -4.94
C ALA A 23 -4.02 3.10 -3.89
N ASP A 24 -5.33 2.92 -3.72
CA ASP A 24 -6.10 3.61 -2.67
C ASP A 24 -6.23 2.68 -1.45
N TYR A 25 -5.70 3.14 -0.34
CA TYR A 25 -5.77 2.49 0.96
C TYR A 25 -6.69 3.28 1.89
N ARG A 26 -7.39 2.55 2.75
CA ARG A 26 -8.16 3.14 3.84
C ARG A 26 -8.21 2.20 5.03
N GLY A 27 -8.53 2.75 6.18
CA GLY A 27 -8.75 1.97 7.40
C GLY A 27 -9.12 2.86 8.56
N PHE A 28 -8.89 2.37 9.78
CA PHE A 28 -9.13 3.11 11.02
C PHE A 28 -7.84 3.24 11.84
N ALA A 29 -7.70 4.35 12.55
CA ALA A 29 -6.58 4.60 13.44
C ALA A 29 -7.05 5.21 14.75
N HIS A 30 -6.64 4.58 15.85
CA HIS A 30 -6.68 5.17 17.17
C HIS A 30 -5.24 5.43 17.62
N LEU A 31 -4.82 6.69 17.61
CA LEU A 31 -3.50 7.16 17.98
C LEU A 31 -3.61 8.13 19.14
N GLU A 32 -2.87 7.84 20.20
CA GLU A 32 -2.79 8.69 21.37
C GLU A 32 -1.95 9.93 21.07
N ARG A 33 -2.14 10.99 21.88
CA ARG A 33 -1.33 12.20 21.72
C ARG A 33 0.16 11.85 21.86
N GLY A 34 0.94 12.17 20.83
CA GLY A 34 2.38 11.86 20.79
C GLY A 34 2.72 10.54 20.09
N ALA A 35 1.73 9.70 19.77
CA ALA A 35 1.90 8.54 18.91
C ALA A 35 1.87 8.92 17.42
N SER A 36 2.35 8.02 16.57
CA SER A 36 2.20 8.11 15.12
C SER A 36 1.90 6.75 14.49
N GLY A 37 1.14 6.79 13.41
CA GLY A 37 0.84 5.68 12.51
C GLY A 37 1.61 5.83 11.20
N THR A 38 1.90 4.72 10.55
CA THR A 38 2.52 4.70 9.23
C THR A 38 1.90 3.58 8.41
N GLU A 39 1.40 3.95 7.24
CA GLU A 39 1.13 3.03 6.14
C GLU A 39 2.34 3.08 5.20
N LYS A 40 2.77 1.92 4.72
CA LYS A 40 3.82 1.81 3.71
C LYS A 40 3.51 0.65 2.78
N ALA A 41 3.55 0.91 1.49
CA ALA A 41 3.46 -0.13 0.47
C ALA A 41 4.74 -0.21 -0.37
N ASN A 42 5.04 -1.41 -0.87
CA ASN A 42 6.12 -1.67 -1.80
C ASN A 42 5.64 -2.57 -2.94
N TYR A 43 5.93 -2.18 -4.17
CA TYR A 43 5.43 -2.75 -5.41
C TYR A 43 6.58 -3.26 -6.27
N TYR A 44 6.49 -4.51 -6.73
CA TYR A 44 7.53 -5.09 -7.57
C TYR A 44 7.06 -6.33 -8.34
N PHE A 45 7.66 -6.55 -9.51
CA PHE A 45 7.50 -7.80 -10.24
C PHE A 45 8.49 -8.85 -9.75
N GLN A 46 8.06 -10.11 -9.69
CA GLN A 46 8.92 -11.22 -9.32
C GLN A 46 10.17 -11.26 -10.21
N GLY A 47 11.35 -11.28 -9.59
CA GLY A 47 12.64 -11.31 -10.30
C GLY A 47 13.11 -9.95 -10.84
N SER A 48 12.32 -8.87 -10.69
CA SER A 48 12.75 -7.53 -11.07
C SER A 48 13.58 -6.88 -9.95
N PRO A 49 14.71 -6.23 -10.26
CA PRO A 49 15.46 -5.43 -9.29
C PRO A 49 14.78 -4.07 -9.01
N GLN A 50 13.86 -3.64 -9.88
CA GLN A 50 13.15 -2.37 -9.72
C GLN A 50 11.96 -2.56 -8.79
N THR A 51 11.89 -1.71 -7.76
CA THR A 51 10.78 -1.68 -6.80
C THR A 51 10.36 -0.24 -6.58
N SER A 52 9.09 -0.02 -6.28
CA SER A 52 8.55 1.30 -5.92
C SER A 52 7.96 1.22 -4.53
N SER A 53 8.33 2.13 -3.63
CA SER A 53 7.79 2.17 -2.27
C SER A 53 7.30 3.56 -1.91
N LEU A 54 6.10 3.63 -1.34
CA LEU A 54 5.49 4.85 -0.85
C LEU A 54 5.11 4.67 0.62
N SER A 55 5.09 5.76 1.38
CA SER A 55 4.77 5.73 2.80
C SER A 55 4.02 6.98 3.21
N HIS A 56 2.96 6.78 4.00
CA HIS A 56 2.11 7.82 4.54
C HIS A 56 2.16 7.80 6.05
N GLN A 57 2.40 8.96 6.66
CA GLN A 57 2.48 9.09 8.11
C GLN A 57 1.24 9.80 8.65
N PHE A 58 0.66 9.22 9.69
CA PHE A 58 -0.46 9.77 10.45
C PHE A 58 0.05 10.17 11.83
N THR A 59 -0.27 11.38 12.29
CA THR A 59 0.25 11.91 13.56
C THR A 59 -0.83 12.63 14.33
N GLY A 60 -0.60 12.81 15.64
CA GLY A 60 -1.53 13.50 16.53
C GLY A 60 -2.52 12.54 17.18
N SER A 61 -3.41 13.11 18.01
CA SER A 61 -4.53 12.37 18.58
C SER A 61 -5.56 12.10 17.47
N LEU A 62 -5.48 10.92 16.86
CA LEU A 62 -6.35 10.48 15.77
C LEU A 62 -7.26 9.38 16.31
N ASP A 63 -8.57 9.49 16.08
CA ASP A 63 -9.54 8.47 16.47
C ASP A 63 -10.62 8.42 15.39
N ASP A 64 -10.19 8.09 14.16
CA ASP A 64 -11.01 8.20 12.96
C ASP A 64 -10.49 7.31 11.82
N GLY A 65 -11.24 7.27 10.73
CA GLY A 65 -10.81 6.71 9.46
C GLY A 65 -9.62 7.45 8.87
N TRP A 66 -8.70 6.71 8.28
CA TRP A 66 -7.60 7.24 7.48
C TRP A 66 -7.72 6.77 6.04
N GLN A 67 -7.19 7.57 5.11
CA GLN A 67 -7.10 7.25 3.69
C GLN A 67 -5.73 7.69 3.18
N ALA A 68 -5.17 6.90 2.27
CA ALA A 68 -3.91 7.18 1.61
C ALA A 68 -3.98 6.70 0.17
N THR A 69 -3.54 7.53 -0.76
CA THR A 69 -3.39 7.14 -2.16
C THR A 69 -1.92 7.12 -2.50
N ASP A 70 -1.43 5.96 -2.92
CA ASP A 70 -0.16 5.86 -3.60
C ASP A 70 -0.33 6.23 -5.06
N THR A 71 0.51 7.12 -5.56
CA THR A 71 0.56 7.45 -6.99
C THR A 71 1.99 7.28 -7.47
N VAL A 72 2.18 6.41 -8.46
CA VAL A 72 3.45 6.25 -9.16
C VAL A 72 3.44 7.19 -10.36
N ASP A 73 4.44 8.07 -10.43
CA ASP A 73 4.60 8.95 -11.60
C ASP A 73 4.67 8.09 -12.87
N VAL A 74 4.04 8.54 -13.95
CA VAL A 74 4.02 7.83 -15.25
C VAL A 74 5.43 7.48 -15.72
N ALA A 75 6.41 8.36 -15.46
CA ALA A 75 7.81 8.12 -15.81
C ALA A 75 8.49 7.05 -14.94
N ALA A 76 7.95 6.76 -13.75
CA ALA A 76 8.45 5.80 -12.78
C ALA A 76 7.67 4.46 -12.81
N LEU A 77 6.68 4.31 -13.69
CA LEU A 77 5.93 3.06 -13.86
C LEU A 77 6.87 1.94 -14.32
N VAL A 78 7.01 0.93 -13.46
CA VAL A 78 7.68 -0.32 -13.80
C VAL A 78 6.62 -1.22 -14.42
N TYR A 79 6.83 -1.62 -15.68
CA TYR A 79 5.94 -2.52 -16.40
C TYR A 79 6.42 -3.97 -16.30
N ALA A 80 5.50 -4.92 -16.36
CA ALA A 80 5.86 -6.32 -16.57
C ALA A 80 6.60 -6.49 -17.92
N PRO A 81 7.62 -7.37 -18.01
CA PRO A 81 8.23 -7.71 -19.28
C PRO A 81 7.18 -8.26 -20.26
N CYS A 82 7.24 -7.83 -21.52
CA CYS A 82 6.33 -8.31 -22.56
C CYS A 82 6.52 -9.80 -22.84
N GLY A 83 5.41 -10.55 -22.95
CA GLY A 83 5.44 -11.98 -23.25
C GLY A 83 5.86 -12.89 -22.10
N GLU A 84 6.05 -12.33 -20.90
CA GLU A 84 6.35 -13.09 -19.69
C GLU A 84 5.23 -12.93 -18.65
N GLU A 85 4.84 -14.03 -18.02
CA GLU A 85 4.00 -13.99 -16.82
C GLU A 85 4.89 -13.85 -15.59
N ARG A 86 4.75 -12.71 -14.90
CA ARG A 86 5.45 -12.41 -13.66
C ARG A 86 4.41 -12.06 -12.60
N ASN A 87 4.49 -12.77 -11.47
CA ASN A 87 3.71 -12.41 -10.30
C ASN A 87 4.03 -10.98 -9.88
N PHE A 88 2.99 -10.19 -9.69
CA PHE A 88 3.12 -8.86 -9.15
C PHE A 88 2.94 -8.92 -7.63
N ASN A 89 3.92 -8.38 -6.92
CA ASN A 89 4.00 -8.46 -5.48
C ASN A 89 3.71 -7.08 -4.87
N ILE A 90 2.82 -7.07 -3.89
CA ILE A 90 2.47 -5.89 -3.11
C ILE A 90 2.73 -6.23 -1.65
N ASN A 91 3.62 -5.47 -1.03
CA ASN A 91 3.93 -5.61 0.37
C ASN A 91 3.46 -4.36 1.10
N THR A 92 2.39 -4.50 1.88
CA THR A 92 1.78 -3.40 2.65
C THR A 92 2.05 -3.59 4.14
N GLU A 93 2.38 -2.50 4.82
CA GLU A 93 2.69 -2.48 6.24
C GLU A 93 1.91 -1.37 6.95
N LEU A 94 1.32 -1.73 8.09
CA LEU A 94 0.90 -0.78 9.11
C LEU A 94 1.83 -0.82 10.31
N ARG A 95 2.29 0.34 10.75
CA ARG A 95 3.12 0.50 11.93
C ARG A 95 2.55 1.60 12.82
N VAL A 96 2.49 1.33 14.11
CA VAL A 96 2.20 2.33 15.13
C VAL A 96 3.46 2.48 16.00
N SER A 97 3.83 3.72 16.28
CA SER A 97 4.93 4.09 17.16
C SER A 97 4.38 4.93 18.30
N ALA A 98 4.67 4.54 19.55
CA ALA A 98 4.16 5.25 20.73
C ALA A 98 4.69 6.69 20.82
N GLY A 99 5.89 6.98 20.29
CA GLY A 99 6.49 8.31 20.36
C GLY A 99 6.59 8.77 21.82
N THR A 100 5.89 9.86 22.17
CA THR A 100 5.84 10.39 23.55
C THR A 100 4.63 9.93 24.36
N SER A 101 3.74 9.12 23.80
CA SER A 101 2.63 8.49 24.55
C SER A 101 3.14 7.40 25.49
N ASP A 102 2.39 7.11 26.55
CA ASP A 102 2.71 6.07 27.54
C ASP A 102 1.98 4.76 27.19
N PRO A 103 2.66 3.77 26.57
CA PRO A 103 2.03 2.52 26.17
C PRO A 103 1.67 1.59 27.35
N SER A 104 2.09 1.92 28.59
CA SER A 104 1.68 1.18 29.78
C SER A 104 0.31 1.60 30.30
N ARG A 105 -0.16 2.80 29.90
CA ARG A 105 -1.44 3.39 30.34
C ARG A 105 -2.42 3.61 29.20
N THR A 106 -1.92 3.73 27.97
CA THR A 106 -2.69 4.06 26.78
C THR A 106 -2.40 3.05 25.68
N THR A 107 -3.28 2.93 24.71
CA THR A 107 -3.12 1.99 23.59
C THR A 107 -3.32 2.76 22.30
N SER A 108 -2.44 2.54 21.33
CA SER A 108 -2.62 3.04 19.97
C SER A 108 -2.58 1.87 19.00
N PHE A 109 -3.47 1.89 18.01
CA PHE A 109 -3.58 0.86 17.00
C PHE A 109 -4.05 1.45 15.67
N MET A 110 -3.77 0.71 14.60
CA MET A 110 -4.12 1.09 13.25
C MET A 110 -4.46 -0.18 12.47
N THR A 111 -5.52 -0.12 11.70
CA THR A 111 -6.09 -1.25 10.96
C THR A 111 -6.38 -0.86 9.52
N MET A 112 -6.46 -1.88 8.65
CA MET A 112 -6.88 -1.74 7.25
C MET A 112 -8.40 -1.87 7.07
N ASP A 113 -9.13 -2.29 8.11
CA ASP A 113 -10.59 -2.22 8.10
C ASP A 113 -11.02 -0.80 8.44
N SER A 114 -12.05 -0.33 7.74
CA SER A 114 -12.66 0.96 8.09
C SER A 114 -13.87 0.74 8.99
N THR A 115 -14.36 1.80 9.63
CA THR A 115 -15.52 1.76 10.53
C THR A 115 -16.81 1.31 9.84
N ASP A 116 -16.86 1.33 8.50
CA ASP A 116 -17.98 0.78 7.71
C ASP A 116 -17.93 -0.75 7.55
N GLY A 117 -16.92 -1.42 8.12
CA GLY A 117 -16.78 -2.88 8.11
C GLY A 117 -16.26 -3.47 6.80
N SER A 118 -15.88 -2.64 5.81
CA SER A 118 -15.34 -3.12 4.54
C SER A 118 -13.88 -2.70 4.33
N ILE A 119 -13.08 -3.67 3.89
CA ILE A 119 -11.71 -3.48 3.41
C ILE A 119 -11.81 -3.26 1.91
N ASN A 120 -11.58 -2.03 1.45
CA ASN A 120 -11.55 -1.72 0.02
C ASN A 120 -10.18 -1.12 -0.30
N THR A 121 -9.31 -1.93 -0.91
CA THR A 121 -8.10 -1.43 -1.56
C THR A 121 -8.34 -1.42 -3.06
N VAL A 122 -8.19 -0.26 -3.70
CA VAL A 122 -8.41 -0.12 -5.14
C VAL A 122 -7.06 0.02 -5.82
N TYR A 123 -6.73 -0.91 -6.70
CA TYR A 123 -5.51 -0.86 -7.51
C TYR A 123 -5.81 -0.33 -8.91
N HIS A 124 -5.11 0.72 -9.31
CA HIS A 124 -5.23 1.35 -10.62
C HIS A 124 -4.12 0.85 -11.53
N LEU A 125 -4.49 0.15 -12.60
CA LEU A 125 -3.54 -0.41 -13.56
C LEU A 125 -3.35 0.55 -14.75
N ALA A 126 -2.08 0.80 -15.10
CA ALA A 126 -1.70 1.42 -16.37
C ALA A 126 -1.40 0.33 -17.40
N TRP A 127 -1.98 0.45 -18.59
CA TRP A 127 -1.83 -0.49 -19.69
C TRP A 127 -0.91 0.08 -20.77
N LYS A 128 -0.09 -0.78 -21.37
CA LYS A 128 0.80 -0.42 -22.47
C LYS A 128 0.84 -1.54 -23.50
N GLN A 129 0.86 -1.20 -24.80
CA GLN A 129 1.05 -2.18 -25.86
C GLN A 129 2.50 -2.65 -25.93
N CYS A 130 2.67 -3.96 -26.15
CA CYS A 130 3.95 -4.56 -26.44
C CYS A 130 4.31 -4.36 -27.92
N PRO A 131 5.61 -4.23 -28.26
CA PRO A 131 6.09 -4.17 -29.64
C PRO A 131 5.73 -5.41 -30.46
#